data_AF-A0A822F056-F1
#
_entry.id   AF-A0A822F056-F1
#
_cell.length_a   1.000
_cell.length_b   1.000
_cell.length_c   1.000
_cell.angle_alpha   90.00
_cell.angle_beta   90.00
_cell.angle_gamma   90.00
#
_symmetry.space_group_name_H-M   'P 1'
#
loop_
_entity.id
_entity.type
_entity.pdbx_description
1 polymer ?
#
loop_
_entity_poly.entity_id
_entity_poly.type
_entity_poly.pdbx_seq_one_letter_code
_entity_poly.pdbx_strand_id
1 'polypeptide(L)'
;MSRLSSKHRAVGVQPELYPILGKHLLQAIKEHLGSKATPEVMSAWEAVYNVISPTFIKREKELYDQIGNDKGFVPLNVAKKEN
;
A
#
# COMPACT_ATOMS: atom_id res chain seq x y z
N MET A 1 6.28 7.58 -7.08
CA MET A 1 5.63 6.28 -6.78
C MET A 1 6.62 5.13 -6.61
N SER A 2 7.68 5.00 -7.43
CA SER A 2 8.61 3.84 -7.43
C SER A 2 9.17 3.41 -6.06
N ARG A 3 9.65 4.35 -5.23
CA ARG A 3 10.24 4.03 -3.91
C ARG A 3 9.24 3.41 -2.95
N LEU A 4 8.01 3.94 -2.87
CA LEU A 4 6.98 3.45 -1.95
C LEU A 4 6.45 2.09 -2.40
N SER A 5 6.14 1.92 -3.70
CA SER A 5 5.73 0.62 -4.25
C SER A 5 6.79 -0.47 -4.04
N SER A 6 8.08 -0.12 -4.13
CA SER A 6 9.17 -1.06 -3.83
C SER A 6 9.17 -1.49 -2.36
N LYS A 7 8.85 -0.58 -1.43
CA LYS A 7 8.72 -0.91 -0.01
C LYS A 7 7.47 -1.75 0.27
N HIS A 8 6.33 -1.41 -0.32
CA HIS A 8 5.10 -2.22 -0.23
C HIS A 8 5.33 -3.66 -0.70
N ARG A 9 5.97 -3.85 -1.86
CA ARG A 9 6.35 -5.18 -2.35
C ARG A 9 7.29 -5.90 -1.38
N ALA A 10 8.30 -5.20 -0.84
CA ALA A 10 9.28 -5.79 0.06
C ALA A 10 8.68 -6.31 1.38
N VAL A 11 7.56 -5.71 1.84
CA VAL A 11 6.86 -6.14 3.06
C VAL A 11 5.59 -6.96 2.77
N GLY A 12 5.33 -7.31 1.52
CA GLY A 12 4.23 -8.21 1.17
C GLY A 12 2.84 -7.59 1.11
N VAL A 13 2.71 -6.27 0.90
CA VAL A 13 1.39 -5.61 0.73
C VAL A 13 0.61 -6.25 -0.42
N GLN A 14 -0.66 -6.59 -0.18
CA GLN A 14 -1.56 -7.20 -1.15
C GLN A 14 -2.69 -6.23 -1.57
N PRO A 15 -3.25 -6.38 -2.79
CA PRO A 15 -4.34 -5.53 -3.28
C PRO A 15 -5.57 -5.49 -2.35
N GLU A 16 -5.88 -6.61 -1.67
CA GLU A 16 -7.03 -6.76 -0.78
C GLU A 16 -6.92 -5.88 0.48
N LEU A 17 -5.72 -5.39 0.81
CA LEU A 17 -5.51 -4.48 1.94
C LEU A 17 -5.93 -3.04 1.62
N TYR A 18 -6.01 -2.65 0.34
CA TYR A 18 -6.33 -1.26 -0.04
C TYR A 18 -7.74 -0.84 0.42
N PRO A 19 -8.82 -1.61 0.22
CA PRO A 19 -10.13 -1.24 0.76
C PRO A 19 -10.14 -1.03 2.28
N ILE A 20 -9.43 -1.90 3.02
CA ILE A 20 -9.34 -1.83 4.48
C ILE A 20 -8.56 -0.58 4.90
N LEU A 21 -7.41 -0.33 4.27
CA LEU A 21 -6.59 0.86 4.50
C LEU A 21 -7.37 2.15 4.18
N GLY A 22 -8.05 2.20 3.04
CA GLY A 22 -8.85 3.36 2.61
C GLY A 22 -9.93 3.71 3.63
N LYS A 23 -10.67 2.70 4.12
CA LYS A 23 -11.69 2.89 5.17
C LYS A 23 -11.09 3.54 6.42
N HIS A 24 -10.00 2.98 6.95
CA HIS A 24 -9.38 3.48 8.19
C HIS A 24 -8.71 4.84 8.00
N LEU A 25 -8.10 5.08 6.83
CA LEU A 25 -7.52 6.38 6.49
C LEU A 25 -8.60 7.47 6.46
N LEU A 26 -9.72 7.24 5.76
CA LEU A 26 -10.81 8.20 5.68
C LEU A 26 -11.47 8.43 7.05
N GLN A 27 -11.59 7.39 7.86
CA GLN A 27 -12.07 7.52 9.24
C GLN A 27 -11.13 8.41 10.07
N ALA A 28 -9.82 8.17 10.02
CA ALA A 28 -8.84 8.97 10.76
C ALA A 28 -8.82 10.44 10.30
N ILE A 29 -8.96 10.69 9.00
CA ILE A 29 -9.08 12.05 8.45
C ILE A 29 -10.33 12.73 9.00
N LYS A 30 -11.49 12.05 9.00
CA LYS A 30 -12.75 12.57 9.54
C LYS A 30 -12.62 12.92 11.02
N GLU A 31 -12.05 12.02 11.82
CA GLU A 31 -11.83 12.23 13.25
C GLU A 31 -10.92 13.42 13.52
N HIS A 32 -9.81 13.54 12.78
CA HIS A 32 -8.85 14.63 12.96
C HIS A 32 -9.41 16.00 12.54
N LEU A 33 -10.18 16.05 11.45
CA LEU A 33 -10.77 17.29 10.94
C LEU A 33 -12.01 17.74 11.75
N GLY A 34 -12.69 16.83 12.45
CA GLY A 34 -13.86 17.15 13.26
C GLY A 34 -14.94 17.86 12.46
N SER A 35 -15.34 19.06 12.88
CA SER A 35 -16.36 19.87 12.18
C SER A 35 -15.96 20.32 10.78
N LYS A 36 -14.67 20.27 10.43
CA LYS A 36 -14.16 20.60 9.09
C LYS A 36 -14.26 19.43 8.10
N ALA A 37 -14.63 18.23 8.56
CA ALA A 37 -14.87 17.07 7.72
C ALA A 37 -16.24 17.16 7.03
N THR A 38 -16.43 18.20 6.20
CA THR A 38 -17.68 18.36 5.44
C THR A 38 -17.85 17.20 4.44
N PRO A 39 -19.08 16.90 3.98
CA PRO A 39 -19.31 15.86 2.99
C PRO A 39 -18.46 16.05 1.73
N GLU A 40 -18.36 17.28 1.24
CA GLU A 40 -17.52 17.63 0.08
C GLU A 40 -16.03 17.33 0.31
N VAL A 41 -15.49 17.70 1.48
CA VAL A 41 -14.10 17.43 1.84
C VAL A 41 -13.85 15.92 1.92
N MET A 42 -14.75 15.17 2.55
CA MET A 42 -14.60 13.71 2.66
C MET A 42 -14.71 13.00 1.31
N SER A 43 -15.64 13.42 0.46
CA SER A 43 -15.77 12.91 -0.90
C SER A 43 -14.54 13.21 -1.76
N ALA A 44 -13.91 14.38 -1.58
CA ALA A 44 -12.66 14.71 -2.27
C ALA A 44 -11.51 13.77 -1.85
N TRP A 45 -11.37 13.47 -0.55
CA TRP A 45 -10.37 12.52 -0.06
C TRP A 45 -10.62 11.09 -0.55
N GLU A 46 -11.87 10.66 -0.56
CA GLU A 46 -12.26 9.36 -1.12
C GLU A 46 -11.94 9.27 -2.61
N ALA A 47 -12.27 10.30 -3.39
CA ALA A 47 -11.94 10.36 -4.81
C ALA A 47 -10.43 10.30 -5.05
N VAL A 48 -9.63 11.04 -4.28
CA VAL A 48 -8.17 10.97 -4.35
C VAL A 48 -7.68 9.55 -4.06
N TYR A 49 -8.18 8.91 -3.01
CA TYR A 49 -7.80 7.54 -2.68
C TYR A 49 -8.13 6.54 -3.80
N ASN A 50 -9.32 6.66 -4.39
CA ASN A 50 -9.77 5.81 -5.49
C ASN A 50 -8.98 6.05 -6.79
N VAL A 51 -8.42 7.24 -7.00
CA VAL A 51 -7.52 7.53 -8.13
C VAL A 51 -6.11 6.97 -7.91
N ILE A 52 -5.56 7.10 -6.70
CA ILE A 52 -4.16 6.70 -6.45
C ILE A 52 -3.99 5.20 -6.21
N SER A 53 -4.95 4.55 -5.53
CA SER A 53 -4.82 3.14 -5.13
C SER A 53 -4.63 2.18 -6.31
N PRO A 54 -5.34 2.29 -7.46
CA PRO A 54 -5.12 1.40 -8.59
C PRO A 54 -3.72 1.55 -9.21
N THR A 55 -3.14 2.77 -9.14
CA THR A 55 -1.81 3.03 -9.68
C THR A 55 -0.73 2.35 -8.84
N PHE A 56 -0.88 2.35 -7.51
CA PHE A 56 0.00 1.59 -6.63
C PHE A 56 -0.15 0.09 -6.80
N ILE A 57 -1.39 -0.43 -6.82
CA ILE A 57 -1.69 -1.85 -7.05
C ILE A 57 -1.05 -2.33 -8.35
N LYS A 58 -1.23 -1.58 -9.44
CA LYS A 58 -0.62 -1.90 -10.74
C LYS A 58 0.91 -1.96 -10.64
N ARG A 59 1.53 -0.94 -10.04
CA ARG A 59 2.99 -0.86 -9.93
C ARG A 59 3.57 -1.97 -9.05
N GLU A 60 2.89 -2.31 -7.96
CA GLU A 60 3.28 -3.40 -7.07
C GLU A 60 3.14 -4.75 -7.76
N LYS A 61 2.07 -4.97 -8.53
CA LYS A 61 1.92 -6.17 -9.34
C LYS A 61 3.10 -6.35 -10.29
N GLU A 62 3.50 -5.31 -11.02
CA GLU A 62 4.68 -5.37 -11.89
C GLU A 62 5.95 -5.75 -11.12
N LEU A 63 6.13 -5.22 -9.90
CA LEU A 63 7.28 -5.55 -9.05
C LEU A 63 7.23 -6.99 -8.52
N TYR A 64 6.05 -7.54 -8.23
CA TYR A 64 5.87 -8.94 -7.86
C TYR A 64 6.11 -9.88 -9.04
N ASP A 65 5.76 -9.48 -10.26
CA ASP A 65 5.98 -10.30 -11.44
C ASP A 65 7.48 -10.37 -11.81
N GLN A 66 8.28 -9.37 -11.43
CA GLN A 66 9.73 -9.33 -11.66
C GLN A 66 10.56 -10.30 -10.81
N ILE A 67 10.06 -10.75 -9.65
CA ILE A 67 10.78 -11.66 -8.74
C ILE A 67 10.54 -13.15 -9.03
N GLY A 68 9.78 -13.47 -10.08
CA GLY A 68 9.57 -14.86 -10.51
C GLY A 68 8.82 -15.71 -9.47
N ASN A 69 9.36 -16.91 -9.19
CA ASN A 69 8.75 -17.86 -8.25
C ASN A 69 9.05 -17.54 -6.77
N ASP A 70 10.03 -16.67 -6.49
CA ASP A 70 10.46 -16.31 -5.14
C ASP A 70 9.57 -15.20 -4.55
N LYS A 71 8.26 -15.46 -4.49
CA LYS A 71 7.28 -14.51 -3.99
C LYS A 71 7.20 -14.57 -2.46
N GLY A 72 7.37 -13.42 -1.82
CA GLY A 72 7.22 -13.27 -0.37
C GLY A 72 8.49 -13.63 0.40
N PHE A 73 8.32 -14.18 1.60
CA PHE A 73 9.44 -14.58 2.46
C PHE A 73 9.90 -15.99 2.12
N VAL A 74 11.01 -16.09 1.41
CA VAL A 74 11.63 -17.37 1.05
C VAL A 74 12.67 -17.76 2.12
N PRO A 75 12.65 -19.01 2.61
CA PRO A 75 13.65 -19.46 3.57
C PRO A 75 15.04 -19.51 2.92
N LEU A 76 16.02 -18.88 3.55
CA LEU A 76 17.42 -18.88 3.11
C LEU A 76 18.33 -19.44 4.21
N ASN A 77 19.38 -20.15 3.81
CA ASN A 77 20.42 -20.62 4.71
C ASN A 77 21.62 -19.66 4.67
N VAL A 78 22.20 -19.35 5.84
CA VAL A 78 23.41 -18.52 5.92
C VAL A 78 24.61 -19.36 5.49
N ALA A 79 25.11 -19.13 4.27
CA ALA A 79 26.22 -19.90 3.71
C ALA A 79 27.60 -19.54 4.33
N LYS A 80 27.77 -18.29 4.77
CA LYS A 80 29.01 -17.82 5.40
C LYS A 80 28.69 -16.64 6.33
N LYS A 81 29.34 -16.60 7.50
CA LYS A 81 29.30 -15.48 8.45
C LYS A 81 30.73 -15.17 8.87
N GLU A 82 31.21 -13.98 8.57
CA GLU A 82 32.51 -13.48 9.06
C GLU A 82 32.28 -12.70 10.36
N ASN A 83 33.20 -12.88 11.31
CA ASN A 83 33.18 -12.25 12.64
C ASN A 83 33.90 -10.91 12.63
#